data_AF-A0A1M6HMW1-F1
#
_entry.id   AF-A0A1M6HMW1-F1
#
_cell.length_a   1.000
_cell.length_b   1.000
_cell.length_c   1.000
_cell.angle_alpha   90.00
_cell.angle_beta   90.00
_cell.angle_gamma   90.00
#
_symmetry.space_group_name_H-M   'P 1'
#
loop_
_entity.id
_entity.type
_entity.pdbx_description
1 polymer ?
#
loop_
_entity_poly.entity_id
_entity_poly.type
_entity_poly.pdbx_seq_one_letter_code
_entity_poly.pdbx_strand_id
1 'polypeptide(L)'
;MDKKILSSLLAFSFGCGMVYAQTAEIGTWAGFRKGAASFTFDDGAPSHVSDAGPMFKKYGYKATFNVVYNWNPDWNGFQGLANEGHEIASHSNSHGNNMSGEEASSKTNIGGRIKQKYGIITVAYPNCNVPNESAVKQNYIVGRICNGSWKGMNDEMGKDGPSNWAQTPATMTGDEGQLKTTNDFTGRMQKVIQSNGWAAFLTHGFQGKQNGNANYSPTDINAIDGALKWAQQNDKDIWVAPMGFVAMYIKERNASKAEASTSGGNITVKLTHNIKDNISDYDYPLSLRVKYSGSTANVTQAGAKLESKIDGGYVYFDAVPNEGDIVIAGEGGSGPIPESSSSVEIPQTSSSNTPVSSSSRNNPWGQSSSSATNPWGPNPWGPQSSSTTALTAETVDFSAVAVYRTADNYIEVSGAKGMPITVYNHMGQVIRTTRGLGMVQKVFSGAKGKYLVKVGNKTFKVSL
;
A
#
# COMPACT_ATOMS: atom_id res chain seq x y z
N MET A 1 -60.62 39.88 -49.82
CA MET A 1 -59.54 39.16 -50.52
C MET A 1 -58.33 40.08 -50.48
N ASP A 2 -57.21 39.86 -49.81
CA ASP A 2 -56.70 38.81 -48.92
C ASP A 2 -55.69 39.48 -47.97
N LYS A 3 -55.74 39.15 -46.68
CA LYS A 3 -54.74 39.58 -45.68
C LYS A 3 -53.59 38.57 -45.70
N LYS A 4 -52.39 39.02 -46.08
CA LYS A 4 -51.14 38.25 -45.94
C LYS A 4 -50.77 38.15 -44.45
N ILE A 5 -50.76 36.93 -43.93
CA ILE A 5 -50.25 36.58 -42.60
C ILE A 5 -48.75 36.26 -42.78
N LEU A 6 -47.88 37.08 -42.17
CA LEU A 6 -46.48 36.76 -41.96
C LEU A 6 -46.36 35.94 -40.67
N SER A 7 -45.98 34.66 -40.78
CA SER A 7 -45.63 33.83 -39.63
C SER A 7 -44.12 33.91 -39.40
N SER A 8 -43.71 34.59 -38.33
CA SER A 8 -42.33 34.58 -37.85
C SER A 8 -42.07 33.30 -37.05
N LEU A 9 -41.30 32.36 -37.61
CA LEU A 9 -40.76 31.22 -36.87
C LEU A 9 -39.56 31.68 -36.02
N LEU A 10 -39.73 31.65 -34.70
CA LEU A 10 -38.66 31.83 -33.73
C LEU A 10 -37.90 30.49 -33.59
N ALA A 11 -36.71 30.39 -34.16
CA ALA A 11 -35.84 29.22 -33.97
C ALA A 11 -35.11 29.35 -32.62
N PHE A 12 -35.58 28.61 -31.61
CA PHE A 12 -34.82 28.41 -30.36
C PHE A 12 -33.75 27.35 -30.61
N SER A 13 -32.52 27.79 -30.90
CA SER A 13 -31.35 26.93 -30.93
C SER A 13 -30.95 26.56 -29.50
N PHE A 14 -31.38 25.37 -29.05
CA PHE A 14 -30.76 24.70 -27.90
C PHE A 14 -29.33 24.33 -28.26
N GLY A 15 -28.37 25.14 -27.82
CA GLY A 15 -26.96 24.79 -27.84
C GLY A 15 -26.70 23.66 -26.85
N CYS A 16 -26.87 22.41 -27.30
CA CYS A 16 -26.35 21.25 -26.59
C CYS A 16 -24.82 21.35 -26.64
N GLY A 17 -24.20 21.83 -25.56
CA GLY A 17 -22.75 21.77 -25.41
C GLY A 17 -22.31 20.32 -25.56
N MET A 18 -21.54 20.01 -26.59
CA MET A 18 -20.93 18.70 -26.74
C MET A 18 -19.91 18.54 -25.61
N VAL A 19 -20.28 17.79 -24.57
CA VAL A 19 -19.33 17.29 -23.59
C VAL A 19 -18.50 16.23 -24.31
N TYR A 20 -17.31 16.59 -24.77
CA TYR A 20 -16.33 15.58 -25.16
C TYR A 20 -15.97 14.80 -23.91
N ALA A 21 -16.38 13.52 -23.85
CA ALA A 21 -15.95 12.62 -22.79
C ALA A 21 -14.42 12.49 -22.88
N GLN A 22 -13.71 13.19 -22.00
CA GLN A 22 -12.27 13.05 -21.89
C GLN A 22 -11.99 11.66 -21.34
N THR A 23 -11.06 10.94 -21.95
CA THR A 23 -10.76 9.56 -21.53
C THR A 23 -9.71 9.61 -20.42
N ALA A 24 -10.10 9.21 -19.21
CA ALA A 24 -9.15 8.82 -18.17
C ALA A 24 -8.89 7.33 -18.31
N GLU A 25 -7.62 6.95 -18.33
CA GLU A 25 -7.20 5.56 -18.48
C GLU A 25 -6.42 5.12 -17.25
N ILE A 26 -6.70 3.91 -16.77
CA ILE A 26 -5.97 3.29 -15.67
C ILE A 26 -4.89 2.38 -16.27
N GLY A 27 -3.65 2.53 -15.83
CA GLY A 27 -2.52 1.73 -16.27
C GLY A 27 -2.70 0.26 -15.92
N THR A 28 -2.32 -0.65 -16.83
CA THR A 28 -2.34 -2.09 -16.55
C THR A 28 -1.46 -2.43 -15.35
N TRP A 29 -0.27 -1.84 -15.30
CA TRP A 29 0.65 -1.93 -14.18
C TRP A 29 1.01 -0.54 -13.70
N ALA A 30 1.41 -0.41 -12.43
CA ALA A 30 1.81 0.87 -11.86
C ALA A 30 2.87 1.56 -12.75
N GLY A 31 2.73 2.86 -12.94
CA GLY A 31 3.57 3.68 -13.82
C GLY A 31 3.43 3.38 -15.32
N PHE A 32 2.33 2.74 -15.76
CA PHE A 32 2.13 2.32 -17.16
C PHE A 32 3.21 1.37 -17.69
N ARG A 33 3.81 0.59 -16.78
CA ARG A 33 4.73 -0.49 -17.11
C ARG A 33 3.99 -1.59 -17.88
N LYS A 34 4.74 -2.48 -18.52
CA LYS A 34 4.24 -3.55 -19.40
C LYS A 34 4.23 -4.92 -18.75
N GLY A 35 4.76 -5.07 -17.54
CA GLY A 35 4.68 -6.33 -16.81
C GLY A 35 4.88 -6.07 -15.33
N ALA A 36 4.62 -7.09 -14.51
CA ALA A 36 4.94 -7.09 -13.10
C ALA A 36 5.78 -8.31 -12.69
N ALA A 37 6.57 -8.15 -11.63
CA ALA A 37 7.32 -9.21 -11.01
C ALA A 37 7.26 -9.12 -9.48
N SER A 38 7.10 -10.25 -8.80
CA SER A 38 7.10 -10.34 -7.33
C SER A 38 8.10 -11.37 -6.86
N PHE A 39 9.09 -10.93 -6.09
CA PHE A 39 10.03 -11.83 -5.42
C PHE A 39 9.47 -12.17 -4.04
N THR A 40 9.32 -13.46 -3.78
CA THR A 40 8.78 -13.99 -2.53
C THR A 40 9.78 -14.93 -1.88
N PHE A 41 9.90 -14.81 -0.56
CA PHE A 41 10.89 -15.52 0.25
C PHE A 41 10.19 -16.31 1.36
N ASP A 42 10.39 -17.61 1.42
CA ASP A 42 9.65 -18.53 2.31
C ASP A 42 10.49 -18.94 3.51
N ASP A 43 9.81 -19.31 4.59
CA ASP A 43 10.34 -19.84 5.86
C ASP A 43 10.86 -18.84 6.88
N GLY A 44 10.97 -17.56 6.53
CA GLY A 44 11.47 -16.54 7.46
C GLY A 44 12.94 -16.72 7.87
N ALA A 45 13.80 -17.03 6.90
CA ALA A 45 15.22 -17.27 7.11
C ALA A 45 15.97 -16.04 7.67
N PRO A 46 17.01 -16.20 8.51
CA PRO A 46 17.85 -15.08 8.93
C PRO A 46 18.47 -14.32 7.74
N SER A 47 18.86 -15.04 6.68
CA SER A 47 19.41 -14.48 5.44
C SER A 47 18.44 -13.57 4.67
N HIS A 48 17.13 -13.67 4.93
CA HIS A 48 16.16 -12.71 4.40
C HIS A 48 16.39 -11.30 4.95
N VAL A 49 16.69 -11.21 6.23
CA VAL A 49 16.95 -9.94 6.93
C VAL A 49 18.36 -9.45 6.63
N SER A 50 19.37 -10.32 6.75
CA SER A 50 20.78 -9.91 6.62
C SER A 50 21.24 -9.67 5.19
N ASP A 51 20.61 -10.32 4.20
CA ASP A 51 21.08 -10.30 2.82
C ASP A 51 20.00 -9.80 1.84
N ALA A 52 18.79 -10.39 1.85
CA ALA A 52 17.75 -10.02 0.88
C ALA A 52 17.26 -8.58 1.07
N GLY A 53 16.93 -8.16 2.29
CA GLY A 53 16.52 -6.79 2.60
C GLY A 53 17.49 -5.73 2.05
N PRO A 54 18.78 -5.77 2.43
CA PRO A 54 19.80 -4.87 1.89
C PRO A 54 19.94 -4.92 0.36
N MET A 55 19.86 -6.11 -0.25
CA MET A 55 19.93 -6.28 -1.70
C MET A 55 18.76 -5.59 -2.42
N PHE A 56 17.53 -5.71 -1.94
CA PHE A 56 16.38 -5.02 -2.52
C PHE A 56 16.43 -3.51 -2.30
N LYS A 57 16.88 -3.07 -1.12
CA LYS A 57 17.09 -1.66 -0.78
C LYS A 57 18.07 -0.98 -1.73
N LYS A 58 19.16 -1.66 -2.09
CA LYS A 58 20.17 -1.17 -3.06
C LYS A 58 19.54 -0.76 -4.40
N TYR A 59 18.50 -1.46 -4.84
CA TYR A 59 17.83 -1.20 -6.13
C TYR A 59 16.55 -0.37 -6.02
N GLY A 60 16.09 -0.05 -4.79
CA GLY A 60 14.85 0.70 -4.56
C GLY A 60 13.58 -0.15 -4.74
N TYR A 61 13.71 -1.47 -4.67
CA TYR A 61 12.58 -2.42 -4.79
C TYR A 61 12.18 -2.98 -3.43
N LYS A 62 11.02 -3.65 -3.41
CA LYS A 62 10.47 -4.35 -2.24
C LYS A 62 10.09 -5.78 -2.63
N ALA A 63 9.98 -6.64 -1.63
CA ALA A 63 9.72 -8.07 -1.75
C ALA A 63 8.71 -8.51 -0.70
N THR A 64 8.24 -9.75 -0.82
CA THR A 64 7.37 -10.41 0.15
C THR A 64 8.15 -11.48 0.92
N PHE A 65 8.08 -11.46 2.25
CA PHE A 65 8.69 -12.47 3.12
C PHE A 65 7.61 -13.23 3.86
N ASN A 66 7.44 -14.50 3.53
CA ASN A 66 6.44 -15.38 4.10
C ASN A 66 7.06 -16.11 5.30
N VAL A 67 6.55 -15.85 6.50
CA VAL A 67 7.16 -16.31 7.75
C VAL A 67 6.31 -17.39 8.43
N VAL A 68 6.98 -18.39 9.00
CA VAL A 68 6.37 -19.44 9.83
C VAL A 68 6.38 -18.96 11.28
N TYR A 69 5.22 -18.77 11.89
CA TYR A 69 5.13 -18.15 13.21
C TYR A 69 5.88 -18.92 14.31
N ASN A 70 5.68 -20.24 14.41
CA ASN A 70 6.24 -21.09 15.48
C ASN A 70 7.72 -21.38 15.30
N TRP A 71 8.32 -21.10 14.13
CA TRP A 71 9.77 -21.19 13.94
C TRP A 71 10.51 -20.01 14.56
N ASN A 72 9.77 -19.07 15.18
CA ASN A 72 10.28 -17.92 15.91
C ASN A 72 11.37 -17.17 15.12
N PRO A 73 11.03 -16.65 13.92
CA PRO A 73 11.97 -15.89 13.11
C PRO A 73 12.44 -14.63 13.84
N ASP A 74 13.44 -13.95 13.28
CA ASP A 74 13.89 -12.64 13.78
C ASP A 74 12.80 -11.58 13.61
N TRP A 75 11.87 -11.51 14.57
CA TRP A 75 10.73 -10.59 14.55
C TRP A 75 11.16 -9.12 14.46
N ASN A 76 12.28 -8.75 15.09
CA ASN A 76 12.79 -7.39 15.03
C ASN A 76 13.35 -7.09 13.64
N GLY A 77 14.10 -8.03 13.05
CA GLY A 77 14.59 -7.95 11.68
C GLY A 77 13.45 -7.81 10.66
N PHE A 78 12.45 -8.68 10.75
CA PHE A 78 11.28 -8.62 9.86
C PHE A 78 10.41 -7.39 10.09
N GLN A 79 10.29 -6.88 11.33
CA GLN A 79 9.66 -5.58 11.58
C GLN A 79 10.47 -4.45 10.93
N GLY A 80 11.80 -4.54 10.92
CA GLY A 80 12.69 -3.64 10.19
C GLY A 80 12.40 -3.66 8.68
N LEU A 81 12.27 -4.84 8.07
CA LEU A 81 11.91 -4.97 6.66
C LEU A 81 10.51 -4.40 6.38
N ALA A 82 9.53 -4.65 7.25
CA ALA A 82 8.19 -4.07 7.15
C ALA A 82 8.23 -2.53 7.19
N ASN A 83 9.05 -1.96 8.08
CA ASN A 83 9.27 -0.50 8.18
C ASN A 83 9.97 0.07 6.95
N GLU A 84 10.66 -0.75 6.17
CA GLU A 84 11.25 -0.37 4.89
C GLU A 84 10.30 -0.58 3.69
N GLY A 85 9.06 -1.01 3.94
CA GLY A 85 8.01 -1.19 2.93
C GLY A 85 7.96 -2.57 2.28
N HIS A 86 8.75 -3.53 2.77
CA HIS A 86 8.57 -4.93 2.39
C HIS A 86 7.27 -5.48 2.97
N GLU A 87 6.71 -6.50 2.31
CA GLU A 87 5.55 -7.21 2.81
C GLU A 87 6.01 -8.37 3.70
N ILE A 88 5.46 -8.47 4.90
CA ILE A 88 5.57 -9.69 5.71
C ILE A 88 4.26 -10.46 5.59
N ALA A 89 4.35 -11.72 5.21
CA ALA A 89 3.22 -12.54 4.84
C ALA A 89 3.18 -13.84 5.66
N SER A 90 2.05 -14.52 5.61
CA SER A 90 1.82 -15.77 6.34
C SER A 90 2.44 -16.95 5.61
N HIS A 91 3.22 -17.78 6.30
CA HIS A 91 3.60 -19.12 5.86
C HIS A 91 3.12 -20.19 6.85
N SER A 92 1.88 -20.04 7.32
CA SER A 92 1.26 -20.84 8.40
C SER A 92 1.84 -20.60 9.80
N ASN A 93 1.21 -21.17 10.83
CA ASN A 93 1.78 -21.17 12.17
C ASN A 93 2.94 -22.15 12.27
N SER A 94 2.76 -23.37 11.75
CA SER A 94 3.60 -24.52 12.10
C SER A 94 4.49 -25.04 10.97
N HIS A 95 4.20 -24.65 9.72
CA HIS A 95 4.73 -25.27 8.50
C HIS A 95 4.38 -26.77 8.43
N GLY A 96 3.11 -27.11 8.72
CA GLY A 96 2.59 -28.46 8.53
C GLY A 96 2.57 -28.91 7.06
N ASN A 97 2.22 -30.17 6.79
CA ASN A 97 2.05 -30.65 5.41
C ASN A 97 1.01 -29.85 4.63
N ASN A 98 0.02 -29.29 5.31
CA ASN A 98 -0.88 -28.25 4.84
C ASN A 98 -1.07 -27.24 5.99
N MET A 99 -1.85 -26.18 5.75
CA MET A 99 -2.18 -25.18 6.77
C MET A 99 -3.68 -25.09 7.09
N SER A 100 -4.43 -26.16 6.82
CA SER A 100 -5.89 -26.17 7.05
C SER A 100 -6.20 -25.98 8.53
N GLY A 101 -6.98 -24.96 8.86
CA GLY A 101 -7.30 -24.57 10.23
C GLY A 101 -6.32 -23.52 10.82
N GLU A 102 -5.24 -23.21 10.12
CA GLU A 102 -4.27 -22.19 10.53
C GLU A 102 -4.46 -20.84 9.82
N GLU A 103 -5.38 -20.73 8.86
CA GLU A 103 -5.52 -19.55 7.99
C GLU A 103 -5.73 -18.27 8.79
N ALA A 104 -6.71 -18.25 9.71
CA ALA A 104 -7.01 -17.07 10.53
C ALA A 104 -5.98 -16.86 11.66
N SER A 105 -5.53 -17.94 12.29
CA SER A 105 -4.62 -17.86 13.44
C SER A 105 -3.22 -17.43 13.02
N SER A 106 -2.69 -17.91 11.90
CA SER A 106 -1.40 -17.47 11.37
C SER A 106 -1.38 -15.97 11.06
N LYS A 107 -2.43 -15.47 10.38
CA LYS A 107 -2.62 -14.04 10.13
C LYS A 107 -2.62 -13.23 11.43
N THR A 108 -3.39 -13.68 12.42
CA THR A 108 -3.53 -13.00 13.71
C THR A 108 -2.23 -12.99 14.50
N ASN A 109 -1.57 -14.13 14.61
CA ASN A 109 -0.33 -14.32 15.36
C ASN A 109 0.80 -13.47 14.79
N ILE A 110 0.99 -13.50 13.47
CA ILE A 110 2.00 -12.69 12.79
C ILE A 110 1.65 -11.20 12.90
N GLY A 111 0.37 -10.80 12.75
CA GLY A 111 -0.08 -9.41 12.96
C GLY A 111 0.07 -8.92 14.40
N GLY A 112 0.16 -9.83 15.37
CA GLY A 112 0.52 -9.54 16.75
C GLY A 112 1.99 -9.18 16.94
N ARG A 113 2.88 -9.68 16.07
CA ARG A 113 4.33 -9.43 16.10
C ARG A 113 4.77 -8.30 15.16
N ILE A 114 4.16 -8.25 13.97
CA ILE A 114 4.53 -7.34 12.88
C ILE A 114 3.40 -6.35 12.65
N LYS A 115 3.72 -5.07 12.80
CA LYS A 115 2.85 -3.96 12.39
C LYS A 115 3.29 -3.47 11.02
N GLN A 116 2.38 -3.58 10.05
CA GLN A 116 2.61 -3.13 8.68
C GLN A 116 1.32 -2.56 8.09
N LYS A 117 1.45 -1.78 7.03
CA LYS A 117 0.38 -0.97 6.43
C LYS A 117 -0.92 -1.74 6.19
N TYR A 118 -0.88 -2.80 5.40
CA TYR A 118 -2.08 -3.54 4.98
C TYR A 118 -2.39 -4.73 5.90
N GLY A 119 -1.65 -4.89 7.01
CA GLY A 119 -1.70 -6.13 7.81
C GLY A 119 -1.16 -7.34 7.04
N ILE A 120 -1.54 -8.55 7.48
CA ILE A 120 -1.14 -9.80 6.83
C ILE A 120 -2.21 -10.17 5.79
N ILE A 121 -1.93 -9.93 4.51
CA ILE A 121 -2.89 -10.07 3.41
C ILE A 121 -2.52 -11.17 2.42
N THR A 122 -1.27 -11.62 2.45
CA THR A 122 -0.75 -12.69 1.59
C THR A 122 -0.50 -13.94 2.42
N VAL A 123 -0.78 -15.10 1.83
CA VAL A 123 -0.43 -16.40 2.38
C VAL A 123 0.29 -17.28 1.36
N ALA A 124 1.29 -17.95 1.88
CA ALA A 124 2.14 -18.93 1.24
C ALA A 124 1.83 -20.31 1.81
N TYR A 125 1.52 -21.29 0.97
CA TYR A 125 1.21 -22.62 1.51
C TYR A 125 2.46 -23.47 1.70
N PRO A 126 2.70 -24.03 2.90
CA PRO A 126 3.70 -25.07 3.08
C PRO A 126 3.52 -26.20 2.07
N ASN A 127 4.62 -26.62 1.45
CA ASN A 127 4.64 -27.67 0.41
C ASN A 127 3.69 -27.42 -0.78
N CYS A 128 3.18 -26.19 -0.93
CA CYS A 128 2.26 -25.80 -1.99
C CYS A 128 0.93 -26.59 -2.01
N ASN A 129 0.57 -27.13 -0.84
CA ASN A 129 -0.68 -27.81 -0.60
C ASN A 129 -1.77 -26.79 -0.28
N VAL A 130 -2.67 -26.59 -1.23
CA VAL A 130 -3.79 -25.65 -1.10
C VAL A 130 -4.67 -26.10 0.06
N PRO A 131 -4.90 -25.26 1.09
CA PRO A 131 -5.75 -25.60 2.21
C PRO A 131 -7.23 -25.36 1.84
N ASN A 132 -8.07 -25.01 2.81
CA ASN A 132 -9.44 -24.65 2.49
C ASN A 132 -9.48 -23.29 1.77
N GLU A 133 -9.81 -23.28 0.47
CA GLU A 133 -9.84 -22.05 -0.33
C GLU A 133 -10.80 -20.98 0.20
N SER A 134 -11.92 -21.39 0.80
CA SER A 134 -12.88 -20.44 1.37
C SER A 134 -12.28 -19.76 2.60
N ALA A 135 -11.59 -20.51 3.46
CA ALA A 135 -10.85 -19.95 4.59
C ALA A 135 -9.73 -19.03 4.12
N VAL A 136 -9.01 -19.38 3.05
CA VAL A 136 -8.02 -18.47 2.45
C VAL A 136 -8.68 -17.17 2.00
N LYS A 137 -9.74 -17.25 1.20
CA LYS A 137 -10.43 -16.08 0.63
C LYS A 137 -11.13 -15.20 1.68
N GLN A 138 -11.40 -15.72 2.87
CA GLN A 138 -11.93 -14.95 4.01
C GLN A 138 -10.84 -14.20 4.79
N ASN A 139 -9.57 -14.61 4.68
CA ASN A 139 -8.47 -14.10 5.50
C ASN A 139 -7.40 -13.35 4.70
N TYR A 140 -7.22 -13.69 3.43
CA TYR A 140 -6.13 -13.20 2.59
C TYR A 140 -6.66 -12.77 1.22
N ILE A 141 -6.05 -11.74 0.64
CA ILE A 141 -6.39 -11.29 -0.73
C ILE A 141 -5.77 -12.23 -1.78
N VAL A 142 -4.67 -12.89 -1.42
CA VAL A 142 -3.88 -13.75 -2.31
C VAL A 142 -3.29 -14.91 -1.53
N GLY A 143 -3.52 -16.11 -2.04
CA GLY A 143 -2.92 -17.35 -1.60
C GLY A 143 -2.04 -17.93 -2.71
N ARG A 144 -0.82 -18.30 -2.36
CA ARG A 144 0.24 -18.61 -3.30
C ARG A 144 0.73 -20.05 -3.15
N ILE A 145 0.84 -20.71 -4.30
CA ILE A 145 1.39 -22.05 -4.50
C ILE A 145 2.76 -21.95 -5.18
N CYS A 146 3.38 -23.10 -5.45
CA CYS A 146 4.60 -23.24 -6.24
C CYS A 146 4.30 -22.99 -7.73
N ASN A 147 5.14 -23.54 -8.60
CA ASN A 147 4.97 -23.50 -10.05
C ASN A 147 3.55 -23.92 -10.44
N GLY A 148 2.90 -23.08 -11.25
CA GLY A 148 1.60 -23.41 -11.84
C GLY A 148 1.70 -24.65 -12.71
N SER A 149 2.82 -24.84 -13.40
CA SER A 149 3.08 -25.98 -14.28
C SER A 149 3.03 -27.33 -13.57
N TRP A 150 3.32 -27.39 -12.27
CA TRP A 150 3.18 -28.61 -11.46
C TRP A 150 1.72 -29.01 -11.21
N LYS A 151 0.78 -28.11 -11.47
CA LYS A 151 -0.67 -28.33 -11.36
C LYS A 151 -1.40 -28.10 -12.68
N GLY A 152 -0.68 -28.15 -13.82
CA GLY A 152 -1.28 -27.95 -15.15
C GLY A 152 -1.71 -26.51 -15.47
N MET A 153 -1.17 -25.52 -14.75
CA MET A 153 -1.40 -24.10 -14.99
C MET A 153 -0.17 -23.44 -15.60
N ASN A 154 -0.32 -22.20 -16.09
CA ASN A 154 0.84 -21.40 -16.47
C ASN A 154 1.58 -20.90 -15.21
N ASP A 155 2.89 -20.81 -15.31
CA ASP A 155 3.72 -20.23 -14.25
C ASP A 155 3.67 -18.69 -14.26
N GLU A 156 3.39 -18.08 -15.41
CA GLU A 156 3.07 -16.65 -15.52
C GLU A 156 1.56 -16.41 -15.51
N MET A 157 1.16 -15.33 -14.87
CA MET A 157 -0.22 -14.87 -14.82
C MET A 157 -0.48 -13.82 -15.90
N GLY A 158 -1.74 -13.72 -16.33
CA GLY A 158 -2.17 -12.65 -17.22
C GLY A 158 -2.31 -11.30 -16.49
N LYS A 159 -2.58 -10.24 -17.26
CA LYS A 159 -2.77 -8.88 -16.75
C LYS A 159 -3.87 -8.74 -15.68
N ASP A 160 -4.82 -9.68 -15.65
CA ASP A 160 -5.97 -9.67 -14.74
C ASP A 160 -5.76 -10.61 -13.53
N GLY A 161 -4.54 -11.12 -13.34
CA GLY A 161 -4.17 -12.01 -12.25
C GLY A 161 -4.42 -13.51 -12.56
N PRO A 162 -4.31 -14.38 -11.55
CA PRO A 162 -4.67 -15.79 -11.67
C PRO A 162 -6.19 -15.96 -11.78
N SER A 163 -6.64 -17.06 -12.40
CA SER A 163 -8.06 -17.43 -12.42
C SER A 163 -8.60 -17.79 -11.03
N ASN A 164 -7.72 -18.21 -10.11
CA ASN A 164 -8.03 -18.49 -8.72
C ASN A 164 -7.04 -17.80 -7.79
N TRP A 165 -7.50 -16.78 -7.06
CA TRP A 165 -6.67 -16.03 -6.11
C TRP A 165 -6.18 -16.86 -4.90
N ALA A 166 -6.75 -18.04 -4.65
CA ALA A 166 -6.23 -18.98 -3.67
C ALA A 166 -5.14 -19.90 -4.25
N GLN A 167 -4.80 -19.80 -5.54
CA GLN A 167 -3.82 -20.65 -6.22
C GLN A 167 -2.92 -19.83 -7.15
N THR A 168 -2.35 -18.75 -6.62
CA THR A 168 -1.46 -17.87 -7.37
C THR A 168 -0.10 -18.57 -7.57
N PRO A 169 0.38 -18.81 -8.79
CA PRO A 169 1.64 -19.50 -9.02
C PRO A 169 2.86 -18.62 -8.72
N ALA A 170 3.92 -19.26 -8.21
CA ALA A 170 5.25 -18.67 -8.12
C ALA A 170 6.31 -19.71 -8.54
N THR A 171 7.21 -19.31 -9.44
CA THR A 171 8.23 -20.21 -9.98
C THR A 171 9.33 -20.44 -8.96
N MET A 172 9.60 -21.70 -8.60
CA MET A 172 10.65 -22.06 -7.67
C MET A 172 12.05 -21.75 -8.22
N THR A 173 12.89 -21.24 -7.33
CA THR A 173 14.29 -20.83 -7.58
C THR A 173 15.28 -21.76 -6.88
N GLY A 174 16.54 -21.69 -7.28
CA GLY A 174 17.63 -22.46 -6.66
C GLY A 174 17.82 -23.85 -7.26
N ASP A 175 18.61 -24.69 -6.58
CA ASP A 175 19.15 -25.93 -7.16
C ASP A 175 18.09 -26.95 -7.57
N GLU A 176 16.97 -27.03 -6.85
CA GLU A 176 15.82 -27.89 -7.17
C GLU A 176 14.76 -27.16 -8.02
N GLY A 177 14.91 -25.84 -8.19
CA GLY A 177 13.99 -24.97 -8.91
C GLY A 177 14.26 -24.86 -10.41
N GLN A 178 13.33 -24.21 -11.12
CA GLN A 178 13.46 -23.93 -12.55
C GLN A 178 14.37 -22.73 -12.86
N LEU A 179 14.50 -21.79 -11.92
CA LEU A 179 15.23 -20.54 -12.12
C LEU A 179 16.49 -20.52 -11.26
N LYS A 180 17.67 -20.52 -11.89
CA LYS A 180 18.95 -20.68 -11.19
C LYS A 180 19.89 -19.51 -11.43
N THR A 181 19.81 -18.90 -12.61
CA THR A 181 20.74 -17.87 -13.08
C THR A 181 20.03 -16.54 -13.28
N THR A 182 20.80 -15.45 -13.32
CA THR A 182 20.28 -14.11 -13.69
C THR A 182 19.46 -14.15 -14.98
N ASN A 183 19.89 -14.93 -15.98
CA ASN A 183 19.21 -15.03 -17.27
C ASN A 183 17.83 -15.71 -17.15
N ASP A 184 17.65 -16.65 -16.22
CA ASP A 184 16.36 -17.30 -16.00
C ASP A 184 15.35 -16.30 -15.40
N PHE A 185 15.78 -15.51 -14.42
CA PHE A 185 14.94 -14.47 -13.82
C PHE A 185 14.60 -13.37 -14.83
N THR A 186 15.60 -12.85 -15.57
CA THR A 186 15.36 -11.79 -16.57
C THR A 186 14.54 -12.30 -17.74
N GLY A 187 14.77 -13.53 -18.21
CA GLY A 187 13.95 -14.18 -19.23
C GLY A 187 12.49 -14.31 -18.81
N ARG A 188 12.23 -14.66 -17.55
CA ARG A 188 10.86 -14.69 -17.00
C ARG A 188 10.22 -13.29 -16.96
N MET A 189 10.97 -12.27 -16.51
CA MET A 189 10.49 -10.90 -16.51
C MET A 189 10.23 -10.36 -17.93
N GLN A 190 11.10 -10.68 -18.90
CA GLN A 190 10.92 -10.33 -20.30
C GLN A 190 9.66 -10.97 -20.89
N LYS A 191 9.37 -12.23 -20.56
CA LYS A 191 8.16 -12.91 -21.02
C LYS A 191 6.90 -12.20 -20.53
N VAL A 192 6.86 -11.75 -19.28
CA VAL A 192 5.70 -11.01 -18.76
C VAL A 192 5.60 -9.58 -19.27
N ILE A 193 6.73 -8.93 -19.60
CA ILE A 193 6.71 -7.66 -20.35
C ILE A 193 6.06 -7.85 -21.73
N GLN A 194 6.37 -8.95 -22.42
CA GLN A 194 5.84 -9.24 -23.76
C GLN A 194 4.36 -9.61 -23.72
N SER A 195 3.92 -10.35 -22.71
CA SER A 195 2.53 -10.82 -22.57
C SER A 195 1.61 -9.86 -21.80
N ASN A 196 2.14 -8.71 -21.35
CA ASN A 196 1.48 -7.82 -20.42
C ASN A 196 1.10 -8.47 -19.07
N GLY A 197 1.87 -9.46 -18.63
CA GLY A 197 1.55 -10.37 -17.52
C GLY A 197 2.26 -10.07 -16.19
N TRP A 198 2.19 -11.04 -15.28
CA TRP A 198 2.82 -11.02 -13.96
C TRP A 198 3.55 -12.32 -13.68
N ALA A 199 4.79 -12.22 -13.19
CA ALA A 199 5.58 -13.35 -12.73
C ALA A 199 5.83 -13.26 -11.22
N ALA A 200 5.81 -14.39 -10.53
CA ALA A 200 6.27 -14.48 -9.15
C ALA A 200 7.38 -15.51 -8.99
N PHE A 201 8.29 -15.25 -8.05
CA PHE A 201 9.45 -16.07 -7.75
C PHE A 201 9.36 -16.60 -6.31
N LEU A 202 9.56 -17.89 -6.11
CA LEU A 202 9.59 -18.55 -4.81
C LEU A 202 11.03 -18.91 -4.47
N THR A 203 11.56 -18.28 -3.41
CA THR A 203 12.91 -18.51 -2.89
C THR A 203 12.83 -18.92 -1.43
N HIS A 204 13.60 -19.91 -0.99
CA HIS A 204 13.74 -20.22 0.44
C HIS A 204 14.96 -19.46 0.98
N GLY A 205 16.12 -20.12 1.07
CA GLY A 205 17.38 -19.52 1.49
C GLY A 205 18.37 -19.25 0.33
N PHE A 206 19.58 -18.84 0.70
CA PHE A 206 20.68 -18.58 -0.23
C PHE A 206 21.85 -19.53 -0.04
N GLN A 207 22.56 -19.84 -1.13
CA GLN A 207 23.76 -20.67 -1.08
C GLN A 207 24.84 -20.03 -0.18
N GLY A 208 25.41 -20.82 0.72
CA GLY A 208 26.49 -20.36 1.62
C GLY A 208 26.08 -19.31 2.66
N LYS A 209 24.78 -19.11 2.91
CA LYS A 209 24.26 -18.14 3.89
C LYS A 209 23.57 -18.83 5.06
N GLN A 210 23.34 -18.08 6.13
CA GLN A 210 22.62 -18.55 7.31
C GLN A 210 21.11 -18.58 7.04
N ASN A 211 20.60 -19.75 6.66
CA ASN A 211 19.19 -19.89 6.28
C ASN A 211 18.28 -20.43 7.40
N GLY A 212 18.84 -20.88 8.53
CA GLY A 212 18.03 -21.51 9.58
C GLY A 212 17.34 -22.76 9.03
N ASN A 213 16.00 -22.81 9.08
CA ASN A 213 15.21 -23.92 8.55
C ASN A 213 15.01 -23.86 7.02
N ALA A 214 15.30 -22.73 6.38
CA ALA A 214 15.04 -22.47 4.95
C ALA A 214 16.14 -23.05 4.01
N ASN A 215 16.55 -24.30 4.21
CA ASN A 215 17.68 -24.88 3.48
C ASN A 215 17.31 -25.60 2.18
N TYR A 216 16.01 -25.72 1.87
CA TYR A 216 15.57 -26.38 0.65
C TYR A 216 15.81 -25.49 -0.58
N SER A 217 16.40 -26.06 -1.65
CA SER A 217 16.67 -25.36 -2.92
C SER A 217 17.30 -23.97 -2.73
N PRO A 218 18.47 -23.86 -2.07
CA PRO A 218 19.10 -22.57 -1.85
C PRO A 218 19.42 -21.90 -3.19
N THR A 219 19.16 -20.60 -3.28
CA THR A 219 19.36 -19.82 -4.51
C THR A 219 20.70 -19.10 -4.48
N ASP A 220 21.39 -19.01 -5.63
CA ASP A 220 22.52 -18.11 -5.77
C ASP A 220 22.03 -16.66 -5.65
N ILE A 221 22.46 -15.96 -4.59
CA ILE A 221 22.08 -14.58 -4.35
C ILE A 221 22.48 -13.64 -5.50
N ASN A 222 23.56 -13.97 -6.22
CA ASN A 222 24.01 -13.16 -7.36
C ASN A 222 23.03 -13.23 -8.54
N ALA A 223 22.27 -14.31 -8.67
CA ALA A 223 21.22 -14.44 -9.68
C ALA A 223 20.11 -13.40 -9.44
N ILE A 224 19.71 -13.22 -8.18
CA ILE A 224 18.70 -12.22 -7.80
C ILE A 224 19.28 -10.80 -7.87
N ASP A 225 20.52 -10.56 -7.39
CA ASP A 225 21.15 -9.23 -7.51
C ASP A 225 21.24 -8.78 -8.98
N GLY A 226 21.66 -9.68 -9.87
CA GLY A 226 21.71 -9.44 -11.31
C GLY A 226 20.33 -9.17 -11.91
N ALA A 227 19.31 -9.91 -11.49
CA ALA A 227 17.93 -9.72 -11.94
C ALA A 227 17.37 -8.36 -11.50
N LEU A 228 17.61 -7.95 -10.25
CA LEU A 228 17.17 -6.64 -9.74
C LEU A 228 17.90 -5.49 -10.41
N LYS A 229 19.20 -5.64 -10.69
CA LYS A 229 19.97 -4.68 -11.50
C LYS A 229 19.35 -4.51 -12.88
N TRP A 230 19.04 -5.63 -13.55
CA TRP A 230 18.39 -5.59 -14.85
C TRP A 230 17.01 -4.93 -14.78
N ALA A 231 16.21 -5.26 -13.76
CA ALA A 231 14.89 -4.66 -13.56
C ALA A 231 15.00 -3.14 -13.39
N GLN A 232 15.96 -2.65 -12.59
CA GLN A 232 16.18 -1.21 -12.42
C GLN A 232 16.55 -0.50 -13.73
N GLN A 233 17.34 -1.16 -14.59
CA GLN A 233 17.69 -0.62 -15.91
C GLN A 233 16.50 -0.62 -16.89
N ASN A 234 15.48 -1.45 -16.64
CA ASN A 234 14.29 -1.61 -17.44
C ASN A 234 13.02 -1.18 -16.69
N ASP A 235 13.16 -0.32 -15.67
CA ASP A 235 12.08 -0.02 -14.73
C ASP A 235 10.85 0.58 -15.41
N LYS A 236 11.04 1.27 -16.55
CA LYS A 236 9.95 1.77 -17.40
C LYS A 236 9.03 0.68 -17.98
N ASP A 237 9.51 -0.57 -18.04
CA ASP A 237 8.77 -1.70 -18.63
C ASP A 237 8.34 -2.73 -17.59
N ILE A 238 9.04 -2.89 -16.45
CA ILE A 238 8.74 -3.93 -15.44
C ILE A 238 8.51 -3.34 -14.05
N TRP A 239 7.37 -3.70 -13.45
CA TRP A 239 7.02 -3.30 -12.09
C TRP A 239 7.43 -4.38 -11.09
N VAL A 240 8.50 -4.18 -10.35
CA VAL A 240 8.89 -5.09 -9.26
C VAL A 240 8.27 -4.62 -7.94
N ALA A 241 7.38 -5.44 -7.37
CA ALA A 241 6.69 -5.12 -6.13
C ALA A 241 6.28 -6.36 -5.31
N PRO A 242 5.98 -6.19 -4.01
CA PRO A 242 5.49 -7.26 -3.17
C PRO A 242 4.20 -7.87 -3.74
N MET A 243 4.05 -9.19 -3.57
CA MET A 243 2.95 -9.97 -4.14
C MET A 243 1.58 -9.44 -3.72
N GLY A 244 1.38 -9.11 -2.44
CA GLY A 244 0.13 -8.55 -1.97
C GLY A 244 -0.20 -7.22 -2.64
N PHE A 245 0.82 -6.40 -2.96
CA PHE A 245 0.60 -5.08 -3.56
C PHE A 245 0.23 -5.20 -5.04
N VAL A 246 0.88 -6.13 -5.76
CA VAL A 246 0.48 -6.45 -7.14
C VAL A 246 -0.93 -7.03 -7.16
N ALA A 247 -1.27 -7.91 -6.23
CA ALA A 247 -2.62 -8.48 -6.10
C ALA A 247 -3.68 -7.41 -5.80
N MET A 248 -3.41 -6.48 -4.87
CA MET A 248 -4.30 -5.35 -4.60
C MET A 248 -4.49 -4.49 -5.84
N TYR A 249 -3.40 -4.06 -6.49
CA TYR A 249 -3.47 -3.22 -7.68
C TYR A 249 -4.31 -3.87 -8.78
N ILE A 250 -4.13 -5.17 -9.06
CA ILE A 250 -4.92 -5.87 -10.09
C ILE A 250 -6.41 -5.87 -9.73
N LYS A 251 -6.77 -6.25 -8.49
CA LYS A 251 -8.17 -6.31 -8.04
C LYS A 251 -8.81 -4.93 -8.07
N GLU A 252 -8.11 -3.94 -7.55
CA GLU A 252 -8.54 -2.54 -7.45
C GLU A 252 -8.70 -1.91 -8.83
N ARG A 253 -7.71 -2.07 -9.73
CA ARG A 253 -7.79 -1.65 -11.13
C ARG A 253 -8.98 -2.27 -11.85
N ASN A 254 -9.19 -3.58 -11.70
CA ASN A 254 -10.27 -4.30 -12.39
C ASN A 254 -11.66 -3.87 -11.92
N ALA A 255 -11.78 -3.44 -10.66
CA ALA A 255 -13.03 -2.95 -10.09
C ALA A 255 -13.24 -1.44 -10.29
N SER A 256 -12.17 -0.69 -10.59
CA SER A 256 -12.21 0.76 -10.62
C SER A 256 -12.80 1.33 -11.90
N LYS A 257 -13.50 2.46 -11.75
CA LYS A 257 -13.95 3.32 -12.84
C LYS A 257 -13.30 4.68 -12.70
N ALA A 258 -12.75 5.20 -13.79
CA ALA A 258 -12.18 6.54 -13.88
C ALA A 258 -13.02 7.39 -14.84
N GLU A 259 -13.83 8.29 -14.30
CA GLU A 259 -14.75 9.14 -15.06
C GLU A 259 -14.23 10.57 -15.09
N ALA A 260 -13.80 11.04 -16.26
CA ALA A 260 -13.30 12.40 -16.43
C ALA A 260 -14.37 13.33 -17.02
N SER A 261 -14.37 14.57 -16.54
CA SER A 261 -15.23 15.65 -17.00
C SER A 261 -14.44 16.95 -17.05
N THR A 262 -14.81 17.84 -17.96
CA THR A 262 -14.17 19.16 -18.09
C THR A 262 -15.16 20.25 -17.72
N SER A 263 -14.77 21.14 -16.82
CA SER A 263 -15.56 22.31 -16.45
C SER A 263 -14.65 23.46 -16.05
N GLY A 264 -14.95 24.68 -16.52
CA GLY A 264 -14.20 25.88 -16.14
C GLY A 264 -12.70 25.84 -16.47
N GLY A 265 -12.29 25.09 -17.50
CA GLY A 265 -10.89 24.92 -17.89
C GLY A 265 -10.10 23.87 -17.10
N ASN A 266 -10.70 23.28 -16.06
CA ASN A 266 -10.12 22.19 -15.29
C ASN A 266 -10.70 20.84 -15.74
N ILE A 267 -9.91 19.78 -15.55
CA ILE A 267 -10.38 18.40 -15.71
C ILE A 267 -10.56 17.80 -14.32
N THR A 268 -11.74 17.26 -14.06
CA THR A 268 -12.05 16.52 -12.84
C THR A 268 -12.21 15.06 -13.17
N VAL A 269 -11.49 14.19 -12.46
CA VAL A 269 -11.59 12.73 -12.56
C VAL A 269 -12.16 12.17 -11.27
N LYS A 270 -13.20 11.36 -11.38
CA LYS A 270 -13.73 10.54 -10.28
C LYS A 270 -13.20 9.13 -10.43
N LEU A 271 -12.44 8.68 -9.44
CA LEU A 271 -11.87 7.33 -9.38
C LEU A 271 -12.55 6.55 -8.26
N THR A 272 -13.34 5.53 -8.60
CA THR A 272 -14.18 4.81 -7.62
C THR A 272 -14.19 3.30 -7.87
N HIS A 273 -14.38 2.52 -6.80
CA HIS A 273 -14.71 1.09 -6.83
C HIS A 273 -15.55 0.70 -5.62
N ASN A 274 -16.08 -0.53 -5.60
CA ASN A 274 -16.95 -1.04 -4.54
C ASN A 274 -16.48 -2.38 -3.93
N ILE A 275 -15.18 -2.70 -4.02
CA ILE A 275 -14.63 -3.99 -3.60
C ILE A 275 -14.04 -4.04 -2.19
N LYS A 276 -14.19 -2.98 -1.38
CA LYS A 276 -13.77 -3.02 0.04
C LYS A 276 -14.39 -4.22 0.75
N ASP A 277 -13.58 -4.92 1.54
CA ASP A 277 -14.00 -6.07 2.32
C ASP A 277 -13.39 -6.06 3.74
N ASN A 278 -13.47 -7.19 4.45
CA ASN A 278 -12.92 -7.33 5.80
C ASN A 278 -11.39 -7.52 5.82
N ILE A 279 -10.75 -7.64 4.66
CA ILE A 279 -9.31 -7.91 4.51
C ILE A 279 -8.59 -6.64 4.11
N SER A 280 -9.14 -5.86 3.18
CA SER A 280 -8.54 -4.63 2.65
C SER A 280 -9.59 -3.58 2.29
N ASP A 281 -9.22 -2.32 2.50
CA ASP A 281 -9.96 -1.17 1.97
C ASP A 281 -9.75 -0.99 0.47
N TYR A 282 -8.74 -1.65 -0.11
CA TYR A 282 -8.27 -1.46 -1.48
C TYR A 282 -8.01 0.02 -1.76
N ASP A 283 -6.98 0.57 -1.10
CA ASP A 283 -6.56 1.97 -1.25
C ASP A 283 -5.09 2.06 -1.72
N TYR A 284 -4.69 1.12 -2.58
CA TYR A 284 -3.38 1.16 -3.23
C TYR A 284 -3.42 2.08 -4.46
N PRO A 285 -2.54 3.08 -4.58
CA PRO A 285 -2.60 4.03 -5.69
C PRO A 285 -2.62 3.36 -7.07
N LEU A 286 -3.58 3.77 -7.90
CA LEU A 286 -3.65 3.39 -9.29
C LEU A 286 -2.97 4.47 -10.16
N SER A 287 -2.27 4.03 -11.19
CA SER A 287 -1.68 4.97 -12.16
C SER A 287 -2.70 5.35 -13.20
N LEU A 288 -2.93 6.65 -13.37
CA LEU A 288 -3.83 7.20 -14.37
C LEU A 288 -3.09 8.04 -15.39
N ARG A 289 -3.67 8.10 -16.59
CA ARG A 289 -3.36 9.13 -17.57
C ARG A 289 -4.64 9.74 -18.10
N VAL A 290 -4.60 11.04 -18.36
CA VAL A 290 -5.72 11.78 -18.94
C VAL A 290 -5.19 12.60 -20.10
N LYS A 291 -5.90 12.59 -21.23
CA LYS A 291 -5.55 13.44 -22.39
C LYS A 291 -5.46 14.89 -21.94
N TYR A 292 -4.34 15.55 -22.23
CA TYR A 292 -4.05 16.89 -21.73
C TYR A 292 -3.18 17.65 -22.73
N SER A 293 -3.59 18.88 -23.06
CA SER A 293 -2.92 19.75 -24.03
C SER A 293 -2.17 20.92 -23.40
N GLY A 294 -2.28 21.11 -22.08
CA GLY A 294 -1.57 22.18 -21.37
C GLY A 294 -0.07 21.90 -21.24
N SER A 295 0.71 22.96 -21.12
CA SER A 295 2.17 22.91 -20.89
C SER A 295 2.54 22.62 -19.43
N THR A 296 1.68 23.00 -18.48
CA THR A 296 1.82 22.77 -17.05
C THR A 296 0.55 22.14 -16.49
N ALA A 297 0.67 21.33 -15.45
CA ALA A 297 -0.45 20.72 -14.75
C ALA A 297 -0.22 20.73 -13.25
N ASN A 298 -1.18 21.25 -12.50
CA ASN A 298 -1.26 21.07 -11.06
C ASN A 298 -2.34 20.02 -10.78
N VAL A 299 -1.89 18.81 -10.41
CA VAL A 299 -2.78 17.69 -10.11
C VAL A 299 -2.94 17.58 -8.59
N THR A 300 -4.20 17.58 -8.14
CA THR A 300 -4.56 17.39 -6.74
C THR A 300 -5.64 16.33 -6.60
N GLN A 301 -5.71 15.67 -5.45
CA GLN A 301 -6.84 14.84 -5.07
C GLN A 301 -7.24 15.18 -3.64
N ALA A 302 -8.51 15.53 -3.44
CA ALA A 302 -9.02 16.05 -2.16
C ALA A 302 -8.08 17.11 -1.55
N GLY A 303 -7.57 18.02 -2.38
CA GLY A 303 -6.64 19.10 -1.99
C GLY A 303 -5.18 18.69 -1.75
N ALA A 304 -4.86 17.39 -1.70
CA ALA A 304 -3.48 16.92 -1.61
C ALA A 304 -2.80 16.97 -2.98
N LYS A 305 -1.59 17.53 -3.05
CA LYS A 305 -0.83 17.62 -4.30
C LYS A 305 -0.29 16.25 -4.70
N LEU A 306 -0.54 15.83 -5.93
CA LEU A 306 -0.02 14.60 -6.54
C LEU A 306 1.25 14.89 -7.34
N GLU A 307 2.15 13.91 -7.44
CA GLU A 307 3.24 13.98 -8.41
C GLU A 307 2.67 13.67 -9.79
N SER A 308 3.04 14.48 -10.79
CA SER A 308 2.49 14.36 -12.14
C SER A 308 3.52 14.67 -13.21
N LYS A 309 3.39 14.02 -14.36
CA LYS A 309 4.24 14.23 -15.53
C LYS A 309 3.36 14.47 -16.76
N ILE A 310 3.69 15.48 -17.56
CA ILE A 310 3.09 15.67 -18.88
C ILE A 310 3.98 15.02 -19.92
N ASP A 311 3.41 14.16 -20.76
CA ASP A 311 4.14 13.46 -21.83
C ASP A 311 3.18 12.98 -22.93
N GLY A 312 3.58 13.11 -24.20
CA GLY A 312 2.82 12.55 -25.34
C GLY A 312 1.35 12.97 -25.44
N GLY A 313 0.99 14.18 -24.98
CA GLY A 313 -0.40 14.66 -24.97
C GLY A 313 -1.27 14.12 -23.82
N TYR A 314 -0.63 13.61 -22.76
CA TYR A 314 -1.29 13.15 -21.53
C TYR A 314 -0.62 13.77 -20.31
N VAL A 315 -1.39 13.88 -19.22
CA VAL A 315 -0.85 14.02 -17.87
C VAL A 315 -0.97 12.67 -17.15
N TYR A 316 0.12 12.23 -16.54
CA TYR A 316 0.25 10.98 -15.79
C TYR A 316 0.37 11.29 -14.30
N PHE A 317 -0.30 10.53 -13.45
CA PHE A 317 -0.24 10.65 -11.99
C PHE A 317 -0.74 9.37 -11.33
N ASP A 318 -0.38 9.18 -10.06
CA ASP A 318 -0.92 8.09 -9.22
C ASP A 318 -1.99 8.68 -8.28
N ALA A 319 -3.17 8.07 -8.22
CA ALA A 319 -4.28 8.51 -7.35
C ALA A 319 -4.92 7.33 -6.62
N VAL A 320 -5.52 7.62 -5.47
CA VAL A 320 -6.14 6.60 -4.60
C VAL A 320 -7.65 6.57 -4.86
N PRO A 321 -8.22 5.43 -5.28
CA PRO A 321 -9.67 5.32 -5.45
C PRO A 321 -10.45 5.69 -4.19
N ASN A 322 -11.65 6.22 -4.37
CA ASN A 322 -12.58 6.62 -3.32
C ASN A 322 -12.09 7.75 -2.37
N GLU A 323 -10.91 8.33 -2.60
CA GLU A 323 -10.34 9.44 -1.79
C GLU A 323 -10.71 10.84 -2.33
N GLY A 324 -11.88 10.97 -2.95
CA GLY A 324 -12.40 12.23 -3.48
C GLY A 324 -11.92 12.57 -4.90
N ASP A 325 -12.42 13.70 -5.40
CA ASP A 325 -12.20 14.16 -6.77
C ASP A 325 -10.72 14.49 -7.02
N ILE A 326 -10.23 14.04 -8.18
CA ILE A 326 -8.93 14.42 -8.72
C ILE A 326 -9.13 15.62 -9.64
N VAL A 327 -8.40 16.71 -9.40
CA VAL A 327 -8.48 17.94 -10.19
C VAL A 327 -7.14 18.18 -10.88
N ILE A 328 -7.20 18.35 -12.20
CA ILE A 328 -6.08 18.72 -13.06
C ILE A 328 -6.35 20.15 -13.54
N ALA A 329 -5.53 21.09 -13.07
CA ALA A 329 -5.60 22.50 -13.44
C ALA A 329 -4.36 22.92 -14.25
N GLY A 330 -4.56 23.77 -15.26
CA GLY A 330 -3.48 24.38 -16.03
C GLY A 330 -2.89 25.64 -15.38
N GLU A 331 -2.03 26.34 -16.12
CA GLU A 331 -1.42 27.60 -15.68
C GLU A 331 -2.49 28.66 -15.34
N GLY A 332 -2.43 29.23 -14.13
CA GLY A 332 -3.40 30.24 -13.65
C GLY A 332 -4.69 29.68 -13.03
N GLY A 333 -4.92 28.36 -13.10
CA GLY A 333 -5.99 27.70 -12.35
C GLY A 333 -5.59 27.54 -10.89
N SER A 334 -6.20 28.30 -9.99
CA SER A 334 -6.12 27.98 -8.56
C SER A 334 -6.83 26.62 -8.38
N GLY A 335 -6.06 25.57 -8.10
CA GLY A 335 -6.62 24.38 -7.48
C GLY A 335 -7.36 24.78 -6.20
N PRO A 336 -8.35 23.99 -5.73
CA PRO A 336 -9.08 24.34 -4.52
C PRO A 336 -8.10 24.66 -3.40
N ILE A 337 -8.23 25.87 -2.86
CA ILE A 337 -7.46 26.35 -1.72
C ILE A 337 -7.74 25.36 -0.58
N PRO A 338 -6.72 24.77 0.07
CA PRO A 338 -6.94 23.92 1.24
C PRO A 338 -7.79 24.69 2.24
N GLU A 339 -8.86 24.08 2.77
CA GLU A 339 -9.61 24.67 3.88
C GLU A 339 -8.60 25.08 4.95
N SER A 340 -8.55 26.38 5.23
CA SER A 340 -7.69 26.90 6.28
C SER A 340 -8.12 26.26 7.59
N SER A 341 -7.21 25.53 8.22
CA SER A 341 -7.35 25.20 9.63
C SER A 341 -7.52 26.52 10.37
N SER A 342 -8.71 26.77 10.88
CA SER A 342 -9.03 27.92 11.71
C SER A 342 -8.00 28.00 12.84
N SER A 343 -7.34 29.16 12.87
CA SER A 343 -6.41 29.58 13.89
C SER A 343 -7.06 29.47 15.26
N VAL A 344 -6.51 28.61 16.11
CA VAL A 344 -6.78 28.63 17.56
C VAL A 344 -6.20 29.95 18.08
N GLU A 345 -7.11 30.87 18.39
CA GLU A 345 -6.81 32.14 19.01
C GLU A 345 -6.31 31.88 20.44
N ILE A 346 -5.09 32.35 20.75
CA ILE A 346 -4.52 32.30 22.10
C ILE A 346 -5.24 33.37 22.94
N PRO A 347 -5.85 33.04 24.08
CA PRO A 347 -6.43 34.06 24.94
C PRO A 347 -5.33 34.91 25.57
N GLN A 348 -5.31 36.20 25.22
CA GLN A 348 -4.54 37.22 25.92
C GLN A 348 -5.13 37.43 27.32
N THR A 349 -4.31 37.25 28.36
CA THR A 349 -4.63 37.67 29.72
C THR A 349 -4.37 39.16 29.88
N SER A 350 -5.41 39.93 30.20
CA SER A 350 -5.29 41.28 30.74
C SER A 350 -5.82 41.33 32.18
N SER A 351 -5.17 42.19 32.96
CA SER A 351 -5.15 42.26 34.41
C SER A 351 -6.24 43.18 35.00
N SER A 352 -6.63 42.93 36.26
CA SER A 352 -6.61 43.97 37.33
C SER A 352 -7.09 43.47 38.72
N ASN A 353 -6.17 43.61 39.69
CA ASN A 353 -6.27 44.13 41.06
C ASN A 353 -7.37 43.71 42.07
N THR A 354 -6.97 42.84 43.03
CA THR A 354 -6.86 42.99 44.52
C THR A 354 -7.86 43.84 45.34
N PRO A 355 -7.95 43.70 46.70
CA PRO A 355 -7.40 42.73 47.69
C PRO A 355 -8.52 42.16 48.64
N VAL A 356 -8.36 41.30 49.67
CA VAL A 356 -7.64 41.43 50.95
C VAL A 356 -7.86 40.14 51.79
N SER A 357 -6.79 39.64 52.44
CA SER A 357 -6.73 38.87 53.71
C SER A 357 -7.38 37.49 53.83
N SER A 358 -7.00 36.60 54.74
CA SER A 358 -5.78 36.26 55.47
C SER A 358 -6.14 35.02 56.32
N SER A 359 -5.12 34.31 56.82
CA SER A 359 -5.17 33.28 57.87
C SER A 359 -5.78 31.93 57.47
N SER A 360 -5.00 30.86 57.26
CA SER A 360 -4.14 30.09 58.16
C SER A 360 -4.89 29.02 58.97
N ARG A 361 -4.24 27.84 58.97
CA ARG A 361 -4.23 26.77 59.98
C ARG A 361 -5.05 25.49 59.73
N ASN A 362 -4.23 24.45 59.61
CA ASN A 362 -4.31 23.16 60.30
C ASN A 362 -4.99 22.00 59.58
N ASN A 363 -4.13 21.18 58.99
CA ASN A 363 -4.24 19.73 59.04
C ASN A 363 -4.19 19.25 60.52
N PRO A 364 -4.83 18.12 60.86
CA PRO A 364 -4.00 16.97 61.16
C PRO A 364 -4.59 15.60 60.76
N TRP A 365 -3.70 14.78 60.17
CA TRP A 365 -3.39 13.37 60.46
C TRP A 365 -4.48 12.36 60.89
N GLY A 366 -4.39 11.18 60.26
CA GLY A 366 -4.77 9.88 60.85
C GLY A 366 -5.16 8.85 59.79
N GLN A 367 -4.21 8.12 59.19
CA GLN A 367 -3.92 6.70 59.47
C GLN A 367 -5.09 5.75 59.11
N SER A 368 -5.01 5.06 57.97
CA SER A 368 -4.44 3.71 57.78
C SER A 368 -5.34 2.57 58.28
N SER A 369 -5.76 1.68 57.39
CA SER A 369 -5.45 0.24 57.44
C SER A 369 -6.25 -0.55 56.40
N SER A 370 -5.62 -1.63 55.99
CA SER A 370 -5.92 -2.52 54.88
C SER A 370 -6.76 -3.73 55.28
N SER A 371 -7.27 -4.40 54.24
CA SER A 371 -7.40 -5.87 54.07
C SER A 371 -8.35 -6.65 54.98
N ALA A 372 -9.30 -7.34 54.34
CA ALA A 372 -9.67 -8.71 54.71
C ALA A 372 -10.28 -9.46 53.50
N THR A 373 -9.62 -10.55 53.15
CA THR A 373 -10.08 -11.68 52.32
C THR A 373 -11.04 -12.58 53.11
N ASN A 374 -12.04 -13.18 52.46
CA ASN A 374 -12.34 -14.63 52.59
C ASN A 374 -13.44 -15.12 51.62
N PRO A 375 -13.54 -16.44 51.38
CA PRO A 375 -13.97 -17.07 50.13
C PRO A 375 -15.25 -17.92 50.34
N TRP A 376 -15.57 -18.76 49.34
CA TRP A 376 -16.63 -19.80 49.27
C TRP A 376 -17.94 -19.39 48.57
N GLY A 377 -18.15 -19.98 47.37
CA GLY A 377 -19.49 -20.27 46.83
C GLY A 377 -20.12 -21.49 47.52
N PRO A 378 -21.37 -21.94 47.20
CA PRO A 378 -21.83 -22.21 45.82
C PRO A 378 -23.33 -21.88 45.54
N ASN A 379 -23.77 -21.86 44.27
CA ASN A 379 -24.84 -22.72 43.68
C ASN A 379 -25.22 -22.26 42.24
N PRO A 380 -25.67 -23.18 41.35
CA PRO A 380 -25.91 -22.95 39.93
C PRO A 380 -27.40 -22.74 39.56
N TRP A 381 -27.63 -22.18 38.36
CA TRP A 381 -28.90 -21.95 37.65
C TRP A 381 -29.71 -20.70 38.03
N GLY A 382 -29.56 -19.65 37.22
CA GLY A 382 -30.48 -18.54 37.04
C GLY A 382 -30.26 -17.91 35.65
N PRO A 383 -31.32 -17.49 34.92
CA PRO A 383 -31.20 -17.10 33.52
C PRO A 383 -30.70 -15.65 33.45
N GLN A 384 -29.49 -15.43 32.93
CA GLN A 384 -29.01 -14.08 32.63
C GLN A 384 -29.06 -13.80 31.13
N SER A 385 -29.91 -12.84 30.81
CA SER A 385 -29.92 -12.04 29.59
C SER A 385 -28.51 -11.57 29.23
N SER A 386 -27.94 -12.13 28.15
CA SER A 386 -26.71 -11.59 27.57
C SER A 386 -27.06 -10.39 26.67
N SER A 387 -27.20 -9.23 27.29
CA SER A 387 -26.92 -7.97 26.62
C SER A 387 -25.40 -7.84 26.49
N THR A 388 -24.81 -8.47 25.47
CA THR A 388 -23.44 -8.14 25.07
C THR A 388 -23.51 -6.87 24.24
N THR A 389 -23.34 -5.76 24.95
CA THR A 389 -22.89 -4.48 24.43
C THR A 389 -21.79 -4.73 23.42
N ALA A 390 -22.01 -4.29 22.18
CA ALA A 390 -20.98 -4.26 21.16
C ALA A 390 -19.78 -3.51 21.74
N LEU A 391 -18.67 -4.22 21.96
CA LEU A 391 -17.40 -3.59 22.22
C LEU A 391 -17.12 -2.72 21.00
N THR A 392 -17.13 -1.42 21.25
CA THR A 392 -16.69 -0.40 20.32
C THR A 392 -15.37 -0.84 19.73
N ALA A 393 -15.32 -0.96 18.39
CA ALA A 393 -14.09 -1.14 17.66
C ALA A 393 -13.17 0.03 17.98
N GLU A 394 -12.28 -0.17 18.96
CA GLU A 394 -11.08 0.66 19.08
C GLU A 394 -10.22 0.32 17.87
N THR A 395 -10.32 1.14 16.85
CA THR A 395 -9.35 1.20 15.77
C THR A 395 -8.01 1.52 16.38
N VAL A 396 -7.18 0.49 16.58
CA VAL A 396 -5.77 0.67 16.92
C VAL A 396 -5.06 1.18 15.67
N ASP A 397 -5.14 2.50 15.49
CA ASP A 397 -4.32 3.24 14.54
C ASP A 397 -2.93 3.40 15.13
N PHE A 398 -1.94 2.72 14.54
CA PHE A 398 -0.76 3.35 13.95
C PHE A 398 -0.15 2.33 13.01
N SER A 399 -0.55 2.37 11.73
CA SER A 399 0.28 1.76 10.70
C SER A 399 1.70 2.37 10.80
N ALA A 400 2.74 1.53 10.75
CA ALA A 400 4.10 2.03 10.85
C ALA A 400 4.40 2.94 9.64
N VAL A 401 4.50 4.24 9.88
CA VAL A 401 4.91 5.21 8.85
C VAL A 401 6.30 4.85 8.35
N ALA A 402 6.43 4.73 7.03
CA ALA A 402 7.68 4.42 6.34
C ALA A 402 7.97 5.44 5.25
N VAL A 403 9.25 5.75 5.03
CA VAL A 403 9.72 6.65 3.97
C VAL A 403 10.92 6.02 3.28
N TYR A 404 10.84 5.85 1.97
CA TYR A 404 11.93 5.25 1.19
C TYR A 404 11.99 5.80 -0.23
N ARG A 405 13.15 5.60 -0.87
CA ARG A 405 13.32 5.80 -2.30
C ARG A 405 12.79 4.59 -3.06
N THR A 406 12.08 4.83 -4.14
CA THR A 406 11.64 3.84 -5.12
C THR A 406 12.62 3.74 -6.29
N ALA A 407 12.56 2.64 -7.05
CA ALA A 407 13.42 2.41 -8.22
C ALA A 407 13.25 3.46 -9.33
N ASP A 408 12.05 4.05 -9.47
CA ASP A 408 11.76 5.18 -10.36
C ASP A 408 12.19 6.55 -9.80
N ASN A 409 12.99 6.57 -8.73
CA ASN A 409 13.56 7.76 -8.08
C ASN A 409 12.53 8.73 -7.49
N TYR A 410 11.44 8.20 -6.95
CA TYR A 410 10.53 8.96 -6.10
C TYR A 410 10.85 8.73 -4.62
N ILE A 411 10.53 9.73 -3.80
CA ILE A 411 10.28 9.53 -2.39
C ILE A 411 8.84 9.02 -2.27
N GLU A 412 8.69 7.83 -1.70
CA GLU A 412 7.42 7.25 -1.34
C GLU A 412 7.26 7.25 0.18
N VAL A 413 6.07 7.63 0.63
CA VAL A 413 5.66 7.58 2.02
C VAL A 413 4.53 6.57 2.15
N SER A 414 4.66 5.63 3.08
CA SER A 414 3.64 4.63 3.39
C SER A 414 3.10 4.82 4.81
N GLY A 415 1.84 4.42 5.04
CA GLY A 415 1.19 4.46 6.34
C GLY A 415 0.87 5.86 6.86
N ALA A 416 0.79 6.86 5.97
CA ALA A 416 0.64 8.26 6.31
C ALA A 416 -0.73 8.85 5.94
N LYS A 417 -1.76 8.01 5.80
CA LYS A 417 -3.12 8.43 5.43
C LYS A 417 -3.61 9.53 6.37
N GLY A 418 -4.06 10.65 5.81
CA GLY A 418 -4.47 11.84 6.56
C GLY A 418 -3.34 12.67 7.19
N MET A 419 -2.10 12.16 7.26
CA MET A 419 -0.99 12.87 7.89
C MET A 419 -0.37 13.91 6.95
N PRO A 420 0.05 15.08 7.47
CA PRO A 420 0.80 16.05 6.67
C PRO A 420 2.20 15.51 6.33
N ILE A 421 2.65 15.77 5.10
CA ILE A 421 3.96 15.39 4.59
C ILE A 421 4.67 16.63 4.06
N THR A 422 5.88 16.88 4.54
CA THR A 422 6.74 17.98 4.07
C THR A 422 8.11 17.44 3.72
N VAL A 423 8.59 17.73 2.51
CA VAL A 423 9.94 17.38 2.06
C VAL A 423 10.79 18.64 2.08
N TYR A 424 11.98 18.50 2.67
CA TYR A 424 13.00 19.54 2.75
C TYR A 424 14.26 19.09 2.01
N ASN A 425 14.92 20.03 1.33
CA ASN A 425 16.26 19.79 0.79
C ASN A 425 17.33 19.84 1.91
N HIS A 426 18.58 19.57 1.56
CA HIS A 426 19.71 19.57 2.51
C HIS A 426 19.99 20.95 3.13
N MET A 427 19.48 22.04 2.56
CA MET A 427 19.59 23.40 3.09
C MET A 427 18.44 23.75 4.06
N GLY A 428 17.51 22.82 4.31
CA GLY A 428 16.35 23.04 5.16
C GLY A 428 15.19 23.80 4.48
N GLN A 429 15.25 24.00 3.16
CA GLN A 429 14.18 24.65 2.42
C GLN A 429 13.07 23.65 2.09
N VAL A 430 11.82 24.07 2.27
CA VAL A 430 10.64 23.28 1.87
C VAL A 430 10.57 23.20 0.36
N ILE A 431 10.62 21.98 -0.18
CA ILE A 431 10.50 21.72 -1.62
C ILE A 431 9.11 21.17 -2.00
N ARG A 432 8.42 20.55 -1.04
CA ARG A 432 7.09 19.96 -1.24
C ARG A 432 6.32 19.93 0.07
N THR A 433 5.04 20.27 0.00
CA THR A 433 4.05 19.99 1.05
C THR A 433 2.85 19.29 0.43
N THR A 434 2.38 18.24 1.09
CA THR A 434 1.17 17.50 0.73
C THR A 434 0.63 16.78 1.99
N ARG A 435 -0.34 15.88 1.83
CA ARG A 435 -0.80 14.95 2.86
C ARG A 435 -0.93 13.55 2.26
N GLY A 436 -0.88 12.51 3.10
CA GLY A 436 -1.17 11.16 2.62
C GLY A 436 -2.67 11.01 2.33
N LEU A 437 -3.00 10.44 1.16
CA LEU A 437 -4.38 10.16 0.74
C LEU A 437 -4.78 8.71 1.01
N GLY A 438 -3.89 7.78 0.71
CA GLY A 438 -4.06 6.36 1.01
C GLY A 438 -2.88 5.82 1.81
N MET A 439 -2.71 4.51 1.77
CA MET A 439 -1.65 3.82 2.50
C MET A 439 -0.27 3.97 1.86
N VAL A 440 -0.19 4.43 0.61
CA VAL A 440 1.05 4.72 -0.12
C VAL A 440 0.88 6.04 -0.87
N GLN A 441 1.90 6.89 -0.85
CA GLN A 441 1.91 8.16 -1.56
C GLN A 441 3.30 8.44 -2.12
N LYS A 442 3.41 8.60 -3.44
CA LYS A 442 4.57 9.27 -4.04
C LYS A 442 4.44 10.76 -3.78
N VAL A 443 5.46 11.34 -3.16
CA VAL A 443 5.41 12.74 -2.69
C VAL A 443 6.37 13.65 -3.42
N PHE A 444 7.47 13.13 -3.94
CA PHE A 444 8.47 13.96 -4.59
C PHE A 444 9.37 13.14 -5.51
N SER A 445 9.55 13.63 -6.74
CA SER A 445 10.68 13.29 -7.60
C SER A 445 11.55 14.53 -7.81
N GLY A 446 12.87 14.34 -7.91
CA GLY A 446 13.78 15.46 -8.09
C GLY A 446 15.23 15.05 -8.32
N ALA A 447 16.11 16.03 -8.28
CA ALA A 447 17.54 15.79 -8.44
C ALA A 447 18.09 14.83 -7.37
N LYS A 448 19.13 14.09 -7.73
CA LYS A 448 19.84 13.23 -6.77
C LYS A 448 20.36 14.07 -5.60
N GLY A 449 20.16 13.57 -4.39
CA GLY A 449 20.47 14.35 -3.20
C GLY A 449 19.88 13.78 -1.92
N LYS A 450 20.24 14.38 -0.79
CA LYS A 450 19.71 14.03 0.52
C LYS A 450 18.54 14.94 0.88
N TYR A 451 17.48 14.34 1.39
CA TYR A 451 16.24 15.00 1.76
C TYR A 451 15.83 14.63 3.18
N LEU A 452 15.17 15.56 3.85
CA LEU A 452 14.44 15.31 5.08
C LEU A 452 12.95 15.25 4.76
N VAL A 453 12.27 14.22 5.23
CA VAL A 453 10.82 14.06 5.05
C VAL A 453 10.18 14.05 6.42
N LYS A 454 9.36 15.06 6.70
CA LYS A 454 8.55 15.14 7.91
C LYS A 454 7.18 14.55 7.61
N VAL A 455 6.75 13.56 8.39
CA VAL A 455 5.43 12.93 8.29
C VAL A 455 4.78 13.00 9.67
N GLY A 456 3.77 13.85 9.82
CA GLY A 456 3.25 14.24 11.14
C GLY A 456 4.39 14.70 12.06
N ASN A 457 4.60 13.97 13.15
CA ASN A 457 5.64 14.28 14.16
C ASN A 457 6.97 13.54 13.95
N LYS A 458 7.08 12.69 12.92
CA LYS A 458 8.29 11.91 12.64
C LYS A 458 9.08 12.53 11.50
N THR A 459 10.41 12.43 11.58
CA THR A 459 11.33 12.92 10.54
C THR A 459 12.20 11.79 10.04
N PHE A 460 12.31 11.68 8.72
CA PHE A 460 13.06 10.63 8.02
C PHE A 460 14.13 11.26 7.14
N LYS A 461 15.24 10.55 6.97
CA LYS A 461 16.30 10.88 6.01
C LYS A 461 16.18 9.94 4.82
N VAL A 462 16.15 10.49 3.61
CA VAL A 462 16.10 9.72 2.37
C VAL A 462 17.04 10.32 1.35
N SER A 463 17.63 9.47 0.52
CA SER A 463 18.49 9.89 -0.59
C SER A 463 17.83 9.49 -1.90
N LEU A 464 17.68 10.44 -2.83
CA LEU A 464 17.33 10.18 -4.23
C LEU A 464 18.58 9.96 -5.07
#